data_AF-A0A242BW83-F1
#
_entry.id   AF-A0A242BW83-F1
#
_cell.length_a   1.000
_cell.length_b   1.000
_cell.length_c   1.000
_cell.angle_alpha   90.00
_cell.angle_beta   90.00
_cell.angle_gamma   90.00
#
_symmetry.space_group_name_H-M   'P 1'
#
loop_
_entity.id
_entity.type
_entity.pdbx_description
1 polymer ?
#
loop_
_entity_poly.entity_id
_entity_poly.type
_entity_poly.pdbx_seq_one_letter_code
_entity_poly.pdbx_strand_id
1 'polypeptide(L)' 'MRQGRNPTRKQKEWIAGHKSGKGTLNPKNWLVCQVTDEKMIVMHKDTGKKKELLLHKKG' A
#
# COMPACT_ATOMS: atom_id res chain seq x y z
N MET A 1 2.20 -19.46 0.82
CA MET A 1 3.12 -18.35 0.47
C MET A 1 2.40 -17.03 0.68
N ARG A 2 2.92 -16.10 1.50
CA ARG A 2 2.34 -14.76 1.67
C ARG A 2 2.47 -14.02 0.34
N GLN A 3 1.35 -13.85 -0.38
CA GLN A 3 1.35 -13.19 -1.69
C GLN A 3 1.56 -11.69 -1.52
N GLY A 4 2.79 -11.22 -1.78
CA GLY A 4 3.12 -9.79 -1.79
C GLY A 4 4.62 -9.53 -1.76
N ARG A 5 5.04 -8.44 -2.42
CA ARG A 5 6.44 -7.99 -2.46
C ARG A 5 6.66 -6.84 -1.49
N ASN A 6 7.88 -6.68 -0.99
CA ASN A 6 8.21 -5.48 -0.23
C ASN A 6 8.05 -4.23 -1.13
N PRO A 7 7.43 -3.15 -0.64
CA PRO A 7 7.27 -1.93 -1.44
C PRO A 7 8.63 -1.33 -1.83
N THR A 8 8.74 -0.82 -3.05
CA THR A 8 9.86 0.02 -3.50
C THR A 8 9.87 1.36 -2.77
N ARG A 9 10.95 2.16 -2.89
CA ARG A 9 11.04 3.48 -2.26
C ARG A 9 9.83 4.38 -2.59
N LYS A 10 9.50 4.51 -3.86
CA LYS A 10 8.33 5.30 -4.32
C LYS A 10 7.00 4.77 -3.76
N GLN A 11 6.85 3.45 -3.67
CA GLN A 11 5.64 2.85 -3.09
C GLN A 11 5.56 3.09 -1.58
N LYS A 12 6.69 3.08 -0.86
CA LYS A 12 6.72 3.44 0.56
C LYS A 12 6.28 4.89 0.78
N GLU A 13 6.78 5.82 -0.05
CA GLU A 13 6.37 7.22 -0.03
C GLU A 13 4.86 7.35 -0.30
N TRP A 14 4.33 6.60 -1.27
CA TRP A 14 2.90 6.60 -1.58
C TRP A 14 2.02 6.04 -0.45
N ILE A 15 2.41 4.90 0.11
CA ILE A 15 1.72 4.27 1.25
C ILE A 15 1.77 5.23 2.47
N ALA A 16 2.92 5.85 2.73
CA ALA A 16 3.08 6.88 3.75
C ALA A 16 2.40 8.21 3.40
N GLY A 17 1.87 8.39 2.19
CA GLY A 17 1.01 9.52 1.84
C GLY A 17 -0.46 9.27 2.16
N HIS A 18 -0.86 7.99 2.28
CA HIS A 18 -2.25 7.62 2.49
C HIS A 18 -2.66 7.74 3.97
N LYS A 19 -3.65 8.61 4.21
CA LYS A 19 -4.34 8.71 5.50
C LYS A 19 -5.37 7.59 5.65
N SER A 20 -5.48 7.07 6.86
CA SER A 20 -6.42 6.02 7.25
C SER A 20 -6.87 6.31 8.67
N GLY A 21 -8.05 6.91 8.86
CA GLY A 21 -8.77 7.08 10.14
C GLY A 21 -7.98 7.63 11.34
N LYS A 22 -7.01 6.86 11.84
CA LYS A 22 -6.11 7.15 12.96
C LYS A 22 -4.76 7.77 12.55
N GLY A 23 -4.53 8.04 11.27
CA GLY A 23 -3.30 8.66 10.78
C GLY A 23 -2.78 8.02 9.50
N THR A 24 -1.48 8.13 9.27
CA THR A 24 -0.82 7.65 8.05
C THR A 24 -0.50 6.16 8.13
N LEU A 25 -0.56 5.44 7.00
CA LEU A 25 -0.11 4.05 6.96
C LEU A 25 1.42 3.95 7.14
N ASN A 26 1.89 3.08 8.03
CA ASN A 26 3.32 2.78 8.15
C ASN A 26 3.75 1.79 7.06
N PRO A 27 4.53 2.21 6.04
CA PRO A 27 4.85 1.38 4.88
C PRO A 27 5.68 0.13 5.20
N LYS A 28 6.34 0.05 6.38
CA LYS A 28 7.09 -1.14 6.78
C LYS A 28 6.20 -2.35 7.04
N ASN A 29 4.94 -2.11 7.41
CA ASN A 29 3.97 -3.14 7.80
C ASN A 29 3.16 -3.67 6.62
N TRP A 30 3.33 -3.09 5.42
CA TRP A 30 2.54 -3.45 4.24
C TRP A 30 3.40 -4.10 3.16
N LEU A 31 2.84 -5.10 2.50
CA LEU A 31 3.35 -5.73 1.29
C LEU A 31 2.51 -5.27 0.11
N VAL A 32 3.12 -5.10 -1.07
CA VAL A 32 2.41 -4.80 -2.31
C VAL A 32 2.01 -6.11 -2.96
N CYS A 33 0.71 -6.34 -3.10
CA CYS A 33 0.15 -7.52 -3.75
C CYS A 33 -0.04 -7.29 -5.24
N GLN A 34 -0.57 -6.12 -5.62
CA GLN A 34 -0.89 -5.78 -7.00
C GLN A 34 -0.72 -4.28 -7.20
N VAL A 35 -0.21 -3.90 -8.36
CA VAL A 35 -0.11 -2.51 -8.81
C VAL A 35 -0.74 -2.45 -10.19
N THR A 36 -1.63 -1.49 -10.37
CA THR A 36 -2.26 -1.13 -11.64
C THR A 36 -2.12 0.38 -11.81
N ASP A 37 -2.53 0.92 -12.96
CA ASP A 37 -2.45 2.37 -13.20
C ASP A 37 -3.41 3.18 -12.32
N GLU A 38 -4.48 2.55 -11.84
CA GLU A 38 -5.53 3.21 -11.04
C GLU A 38 -5.36 2.97 -9.54
N LYS A 39 -4.77 1.84 -9.16
CA LYS A 39 -4.73 1.43 -7.76
C LYS A 39 -3.58 0.50 -7.41
N MET A 40 -3.26 0.50 -6.13
CA MET A 40 -2.31 -0.39 -5.49
C MET A 40 -3.00 -1.17 -4.37
N ILE A 41 -2.97 -2.50 -4.46
CA ILE A 41 -3.45 -3.38 -3.40
C ILE A 41 -2.29 -3.72 -2.49
N VAL A 42 -2.42 -3.39 -1.22
CA VAL A 42 -1.44 -3.70 -0.18
C VAL A 42 -2.02 -4.65 0.86
N MET A 43 -1.18 -5.50 1.44
CA MET A 43 -1.54 -6.45 2.50
C MET A 43 -0.69 -6.22 3.74
N HIS A 44 -1.32 -6.15 4.91
CA HIS A 44 -0.60 -6.03 6.17
C HIS A 44 0.14 -7.35 6.48
N LYS A 45 1.43 -7.27 6.80
CA LYS A 45 2.31 -8.43 7.02
C LYS A 45 1.80 -9.37 8.11
N ASP A 46 1.35 -8.80 9.23
CA ASP A 46 0.98 -9.59 10.40
C ASP A 46 -0.47 -10.06 10.37
N THR A 47 -1.40 -9.20 9.96
CA THR A 47 -2.85 -9.48 10.01
C THR A 47 -3.41 -10.03 8.70
N GLY A 48 -2.66 -9.96 7.60
CA GLY A 48 -3.15 -10.35 6.27
C GLY A 48 -4.23 -9.43 5.69
N LYS A 49 -4.62 -8.35 6.39
CA LYS A 49 -5.65 -7.42 5.93
C LYS A 49 -5.20 -6.72 4.65
N LYS A 50 -6.07 -6.74 3.64
CA LYS A 50 -5.84 -6.02 2.38
C LYS A 50 -6.41 -4.60 2.46
N LYS A 51 -5.75 -3.67 1.79
CA LYS A 51 -6.24 -2.32 1.52
C LYS A 51 -6.01 -1.96 0.07
N GLU A 52 -6.95 -1.23 -0.50
CA GLU A 52 -6.84 -0.62 -1.80
C GLU A 52 -6.43 0.85 -1.62
N LEU A 53 -5.34 1.25 -2.26
CA LEU A 53 -4.84 2.61 -2.28
C LEU A 53 -5.03 3.14 -3.70
N LEU A 54 -5.86 4.17 -3.87
CA LEU A 54 -6.12 4.77 -5.17
C LEU A 54 -4.90 5.59 -5.60
N LEU A 55 -4.41 5.32 -6.80
CA LEU A 55 -3.39 6.12 -7.47
C LEU A 55 -4.13 7.21 -8.24
N HIS A 56 -4.53 8.29 -7.55
CA HIS A 56 -5.15 9.41 -8.24
C HIS A 56 -4.16 9.95 -9.29
N LYS A 57 -4.51 9.80 -10.58
CA LYS A 57 -3.95 10.62 -11.66
C LYS A 57 -4.27 12.06 -11.29
N LYS A 58 -3.26 12.84 -10.87
CA LYS A 58 -3.32 14.28 -11.07
C LYS A 58 -3.37 14.47 -12.58
N GLY A 59 -4.57 14.72 -13.11
CA GLY A 59 -4.74 15.38 -14.39
C GLY A 59 -4.14 16.77 -14.35
#